data_AF-A0A917R552-F1
#
_entry.id   AF-A0A917R552-F1
#
_cell.length_a   1.000
_cell.length_b   1.000
_cell.length_c   1.000
_cell.angle_alpha   90.00
_cell.angle_beta   90.00
_cell.angle_gamma   90.00
#
_symmetry.space_group_name_H-M   'P 1'
#
loop_
_entity.id
_entity.type
_entity.pdbx_description
1 polymer ?
#
loop_
_entity_poly.entity_id
_entity_poly.type
_entity_poly.pdbx_seq_one_letter_code
_entity_poly.pdbx_strand_id
1 'polypeptide(L)'
;MTDTPLPHPVPRFPRHPAPQVTPSSAPDAEPADAGHEARTAPPGGIATPPDGTDPESGDMELYDLRVVVDRIEGRSVCGMRVGDHFDLEHSAHLRLPDGRHFCVYALAAVLPFLAAKQRDLAPGDWLARDSQFACPDPEERLVMRVERIRRRRMDSTDLT
;
A
#
# COMPACT_ATOMS: atom_id res chain seq x y z
N MET A 1 43.56 -6.29 -41.44
CA MET A 1 43.91 -6.47 -40.02
C MET A 1 43.27 -5.32 -39.26
N THR A 2 42.06 -5.54 -38.74
CA THR A 2 41.33 -4.56 -37.92
C THR A 2 41.69 -4.78 -36.46
N ASP A 3 42.38 -3.79 -35.89
CA ASP A 3 42.80 -3.76 -34.49
C ASP A 3 41.57 -3.54 -33.61
N THR A 4 41.22 -4.54 -32.80
CA THR A 4 40.09 -4.48 -31.87
C THR A 4 40.62 -4.00 -30.52
N PRO A 5 40.20 -2.83 -30.01
CA PRO A 5 40.71 -2.32 -28.75
C PRO A 5 40.31 -3.23 -27.58
N LEU A 6 41.29 -3.56 -26.74
CA LEU A 6 41.10 -4.35 -25.53
C LEU A 6 40.25 -3.59 -24.50
N PRO A 7 39.36 -4.28 -23.76
CA PRO A 7 38.51 -3.64 -22.76
C PRO A 7 39.32 -3.11 -21.58
N HIS A 8 38.93 -1.93 -21.09
CA HIS A 8 39.53 -1.32 -19.92
C HIS A 8 39.23 -2.12 -18.64
N PRO A 9 40.18 -2.20 -17.70
CA PRO A 9 39.98 -2.90 -16.44
C PRO A 9 38.95 -2.18 -15.57
N VAL A 10 37.95 -2.93 -15.11
CA VAL A 10 36.93 -2.45 -14.16
C VAL A 10 37.54 -2.37 -12.74
N PRO A 11 37.36 -1.25 -12.02
CA PRO A 11 37.85 -1.11 -10.65
C PRO A 11 37.14 -2.12 -9.73
N ARG A 12 37.92 -2.89 -8.96
CA ARG A 12 37.41 -3.80 -7.93
C ARG A 12 37.17 -3.02 -6.64
N PHE A 13 35.91 -2.87 -6.26
CA PHE A 13 35.56 -2.32 -4.96
C PHE A 13 35.91 -3.31 -3.83
N PRO A 14 36.42 -2.82 -2.68
CA PRO A 14 36.65 -3.66 -1.51
C PRO A 14 35.33 -4.22 -1.00
N ARG A 15 35.27 -5.55 -0.83
CA ARG A 15 34.10 -6.20 -0.23
C ARG A 15 34.11 -5.92 1.28
N HIS A 16 33.16 -5.13 1.75
CA HIS A 16 32.92 -5.02 3.18
C HIS A 16 32.39 -6.36 3.73
N PRO A 17 32.86 -6.80 4.91
CA PRO A 17 32.31 -7.99 5.55
C PRO A 17 30.84 -7.77 5.90
N ALA A 18 30.02 -8.80 5.70
CA ALA A 18 28.61 -8.76 6.05
C ALA A 18 28.45 -8.55 7.57
N PRO A 19 27.49 -7.72 8.02
CA PRO A 19 27.20 -7.57 9.44
C PRO A 19 26.74 -8.91 10.02
N GLN A 20 27.36 -9.31 11.14
CA GLN A 20 26.98 -10.49 11.90
C GLN A 20 25.63 -10.21 12.58
N VAL A 21 24.57 -10.91 12.15
CA VAL A 21 23.25 -10.84 12.78
C VAL A 21 23.26 -11.81 13.96
N THR A 22 23.14 -11.29 15.18
CA THR A 22 22.93 -12.13 16.37
C THR A 22 21.46 -12.55 16.45
N PRO A 23 21.16 -13.85 16.65
CA PRO A 23 19.78 -14.29 16.82
C PRO A 23 19.20 -13.71 18.12
N SER A 24 18.03 -13.06 18.01
CA SER A 24 17.24 -12.61 19.15
C SER A 24 16.61 -13.84 19.82
N SER A 25 16.82 -14.00 21.13
CA SER A 25 16.16 -15.03 21.93
C SER A 25 14.65 -14.85 21.88
N ALA A 26 13.91 -15.92 21.57
CA ALA A 26 12.46 -15.96 21.62
C ALA A 26 11.98 -16.00 23.09
N PRO A 27 10.91 -15.28 23.46
CA PRO A 27 10.24 -15.50 24.74
C PRO A 27 9.34 -16.74 24.70
N ASP A 28 9.23 -17.38 25.86
CA ASP A 28 8.54 -18.63 26.13
C ASP A 28 7.05 -18.63 25.73
N ALA A 29 6.59 -19.79 25.24
CA ALA A 29 5.21 -20.06 24.89
C ALA A 29 4.33 -20.25 26.14
N GLU A 30 3.25 -19.48 26.24
CA GLU A 30 2.18 -19.70 27.23
C GLU A 30 1.29 -20.91 26.83
N PRO A 31 0.76 -21.67 27.81
CA PRO A 31 -0.10 -22.82 27.54
C PRO A 31 -1.53 -22.41 27.18
N ALA A 32 -2.14 -23.20 26.29
CA ALA A 32 -3.51 -23.05 25.81
C ALA A 32 -4.54 -23.34 26.92
N ASP A 33 -5.45 -22.40 27.14
CA ASP A 33 -6.66 -22.59 27.94
C ASP A 33 -7.75 -23.29 27.10
N ALA A 34 -8.27 -24.38 27.64
CA ALA A 34 -9.30 -25.22 27.05
C ALA A 34 -10.61 -25.00 27.81
N GLY A 35 -11.58 -24.36 27.18
CA GLY A 35 -12.92 -24.19 27.77
C GLY A 35 -13.91 -23.47 26.86
N HIS A 36 -14.43 -24.15 25.84
CA HIS A 36 -15.62 -23.68 25.10
C HIS A 36 -16.85 -24.48 25.57
N GLU A 37 -17.54 -23.97 26.60
CA GLU A 37 -18.86 -24.50 26.98
C GLU A 37 -19.95 -23.98 26.02
N ALA A 38 -20.87 -24.89 25.73
CA ALA A 38 -21.85 -24.82 24.65
C ALA A 38 -22.87 -23.68 24.79
N ARG A 39 -23.07 -22.96 23.69
CA ARG A 39 -24.12 -21.96 23.51
C ARG A 39 -25.48 -22.65 23.36
N THR A 40 -26.44 -22.33 24.23
CA THR A 40 -27.86 -22.65 24.06
C THR A 40 -28.53 -21.49 23.30
N ALA A 41 -29.16 -21.79 22.16
CA ALA A 41 -29.90 -20.82 21.36
C ALA A 41 -31.38 -20.71 21.81
N PRO A 42 -32.00 -19.51 21.84
CA PRO A 42 -33.46 -19.38 21.95
C PRO A 42 -34.14 -19.49 20.57
N PRO A 43 -35.44 -19.87 20.52
CA PRO A 43 -36.13 -20.14 19.27
C PRO A 43 -36.75 -18.88 18.63
N GLY A 44 -36.64 -18.81 17.30
CA GLY A 44 -37.74 -18.46 16.41
C GLY A 44 -38.30 -17.04 16.45
N GLY A 45 -37.71 -16.15 15.66
CA GLY A 45 -38.38 -14.97 15.12
C GLY A 45 -37.70 -14.56 13.81
N ILE A 46 -38.36 -14.77 12.67
CA ILE A 46 -37.89 -14.24 11.38
C ILE A 46 -38.15 -12.73 11.43
N ALA A 47 -37.17 -11.97 11.90
CA ALA A 47 -37.13 -10.54 11.68
C ALA A 47 -36.62 -10.31 10.25
N THR A 48 -37.51 -9.88 9.36
CA THR A 48 -37.11 -9.25 8.10
C THR A 48 -36.20 -8.06 8.45
N PRO A 49 -34.94 -8.02 8.01
CA PRO A 49 -34.10 -6.84 8.26
C PRO A 49 -34.72 -5.64 7.53
N PRO A 50 -34.70 -4.45 8.15
CA PRO A 50 -35.22 -3.25 7.52
C PRO A 50 -34.45 -2.97 6.24
N ASP A 51 -35.18 -2.89 5.13
CA ASP A 51 -34.72 -2.31 3.88
C ASP A 51 -34.40 -0.84 4.15
N GLY A 52 -33.12 -0.50 4.24
CA GLY A 52 -32.67 0.83 4.64
C GLY A 52 -31.25 0.84 5.17
N THR A 53 -30.26 0.66 4.30
CA THR A 53 -28.89 1.06 4.58
C THR A 53 -28.89 2.58 4.68
N ASP A 54 -28.91 3.13 5.89
CA ASP A 54 -28.57 4.53 6.10
C ASP A 54 -27.13 4.72 5.59
N PRO A 55 -26.87 5.59 4.59
CA PRO A 55 -25.53 5.80 4.04
C PRO A 55 -24.53 6.40 5.04
N GLU A 56 -24.96 6.62 6.29
CA GLU A 56 -24.18 7.17 7.39
C GLU A 56 -23.93 6.16 8.54
N SER A 57 -24.45 4.93 8.50
CA SER A 57 -24.28 3.93 9.56
C SER A 57 -23.09 2.98 9.32
N GLY A 58 -21.86 3.50 9.34
CA GLY A 58 -20.67 2.63 9.34
C GLY A 58 -20.07 2.46 10.74
N ASP A 59 -19.42 1.32 11.01
CA ASP A 59 -18.68 1.05 12.26
C ASP A 59 -17.18 1.39 12.15
N MET A 60 -16.71 1.74 10.95
CA MET A 60 -15.32 2.12 10.68
C MET A 60 -15.18 3.34 9.75
N GLU A 61 -13.99 3.95 9.75
CA GLU A 61 -13.64 5.05 8.84
C GLU A 61 -12.38 4.72 8.05
N LEU A 62 -12.39 5.06 6.75
CA LEU A 62 -11.24 5.00 5.85
C LEU A 62 -11.14 6.29 5.04
N TYR A 63 -9.94 6.60 4.56
CA TYR A 63 -9.73 7.65 3.57
C TYR A 63 -9.73 7.08 2.16
N ASP A 64 -10.39 7.74 1.22
CA ASP A 64 -10.02 7.66 -0.18
C ASP A 64 -8.63 8.28 -0.35
N LEU A 65 -7.83 7.67 -1.21
CA LEU A 65 -6.50 8.14 -1.52
C LEU A 65 -6.41 8.59 -2.97
N ARG A 66 -5.59 9.60 -3.21
CA ARG A 66 -5.05 9.90 -4.54
C ARG A 66 -3.57 9.60 -4.54
N VAL A 67 -3.11 8.85 -5.53
CA VAL A 67 -1.69 8.66 -5.80
C VAL A 67 -1.36 9.42 -7.06
N VAL A 68 -0.56 10.48 -6.91
CA VAL A 68 -0.18 11.37 -8.02
C VAL A 68 1.28 11.21 -8.35
N VAL A 69 1.64 11.29 -9.63
CA VAL A 69 3.01 11.46 -10.08
C VAL A 69 3.46 12.88 -9.72
N ASP A 70 4.29 12.97 -8.67
CA ASP A 70 4.77 14.22 -8.08
C ASP A 70 5.90 14.83 -8.92
N ARG A 71 6.85 13.98 -9.33
CA ARG A 71 7.96 14.37 -10.22
C ARG A 71 8.52 13.19 -10.99
N ILE A 72 9.18 13.48 -12.11
CA ILE A 72 9.96 12.51 -12.90
C ILE A 72 11.31 13.15 -13.16
N GLU A 73 12.38 12.55 -12.64
CA GLU A 73 13.73 13.12 -12.70
C GLU A 73 14.54 12.59 -13.89
N GLY A 74 14.02 11.59 -14.59
CA GLY A 74 14.59 11.03 -15.80
C GLY A 74 13.64 11.06 -16.99
N ARG A 75 13.84 10.16 -17.95
CA ARG A 75 12.97 10.04 -19.13
C ARG A 75 11.90 9.02 -18.86
N SER A 76 10.62 9.41 -18.86
CA SER A 76 9.54 8.42 -18.79
C SER A 76 9.46 7.59 -20.06
N VAL A 77 9.55 6.26 -19.93
CA VAL A 77 9.36 5.28 -21.01
C VAL A 77 8.01 4.58 -20.91
N CYS A 78 7.40 4.57 -19.72
CA CYS A 78 6.03 4.09 -19.48
C CYS A 78 4.94 5.12 -19.87
N GLY A 79 5.33 6.32 -20.29
CA GLY A 79 4.42 7.35 -20.80
C GLY A 79 3.72 8.19 -19.73
N MET A 80 4.14 8.08 -18.47
CA MET A 80 3.63 8.87 -17.37
C MET A 80 4.08 10.33 -17.45
N ARG A 81 3.29 11.23 -16.87
CA ARG A 81 3.55 12.67 -16.77
C ARG A 81 3.29 13.14 -15.34
N VAL A 82 3.97 14.21 -14.94
CA VAL A 82 3.67 14.89 -13.67
C VAL A 82 2.19 15.30 -13.63
N GLY A 83 1.51 14.94 -12.55
CA GLY A 83 0.06 15.15 -12.37
C GLY A 83 -0.82 13.97 -12.79
N ASP A 84 -0.31 12.99 -13.53
CA ASP A 84 -1.04 11.74 -13.75
C ASP A 84 -1.28 11.05 -12.40
N HIS A 85 -2.45 10.42 -12.24
CA HIS A 85 -2.85 9.85 -10.96
C HIS A 85 -3.81 8.68 -11.13
N PHE A 86 -3.97 7.93 -10.04
CA PHE A 86 -5.13 7.07 -9.81
C PHE A 86 -5.69 7.38 -8.42
N ASP A 87 -6.98 7.13 -8.26
CA ASP A 87 -7.66 7.23 -6.98
C ASP A 87 -7.95 5.83 -6.44
N LEU A 88 -7.76 5.62 -5.15
CA LEU A 88 -8.22 4.44 -4.43
C LEU A 88 -9.43 4.85 -3.60
N GLU A 89 -10.60 4.43 -4.03
CA GLU A 89 -11.87 4.80 -3.43
C GLU A 89 -12.60 3.58 -2.85
N HIS A 90 -13.58 3.82 -1.99
CA HIS A 90 -14.51 2.76 -1.51
C HIS A 90 -13.76 1.52 -1.01
N SER A 91 -12.74 1.72 -0.16
CA SER A 91 -11.81 0.70 0.34
C SER A 91 -10.86 0.09 -0.71
N ALA A 92 -11.38 -0.44 -1.83
CA ALA A 92 -10.58 -1.27 -2.76
C ALA A 92 -10.76 -0.93 -4.25
N HIS A 93 -11.46 0.15 -4.61
CA HIS A 93 -11.68 0.52 -6.01
C HIS A 93 -10.57 1.43 -6.52
N LEU A 94 -9.67 0.87 -7.33
CA LEU A 94 -8.70 1.66 -8.08
C LEU A 94 -9.38 2.29 -9.31
N ARG A 95 -9.35 3.62 -9.40
CA ARG A 95 -9.95 4.42 -10.47
C ARG A 95 -8.89 5.22 -11.20
N LEU A 96 -8.93 5.15 -12.52
CA LEU A 96 -8.11 5.97 -13.41
C LEU A 96 -8.99 7.03 -14.08
N PRO A 97 -8.46 8.23 -14.38
CA PRO A 97 -9.16 9.16 -15.25
C PRO A 97 -9.41 8.54 -16.63
N ASP A 98 -10.51 8.93 -17.28
CA ASP A 98 -10.91 8.35 -18.57
C ASP A 98 -9.81 8.42 -19.63
N GLY A 99 -9.55 7.28 -20.28
CA GLY A 99 -8.53 7.18 -21.32
C GLY A 99 -7.09 7.38 -20.81
N ARG A 100 -6.85 7.20 -19.51
CA ARG A 100 -5.51 7.18 -18.91
C ARG A 100 -5.10 5.79 -18.47
N HIS A 101 -3.81 5.60 -18.33
CA HIS A 101 -3.18 4.42 -17.75
C HIS A 101 -2.27 4.87 -16.60
N PHE A 102 -1.80 3.91 -15.82
CA PHE A 102 -0.77 4.14 -14.80
C PHE A 102 0.33 3.08 -14.94
N CYS A 103 1.58 3.47 -14.67
CA CYS A 103 2.70 2.54 -14.74
C CYS A 103 2.52 1.41 -13.71
N VAL A 104 2.48 0.15 -14.17
CA VAL A 104 2.28 -1.02 -13.31
C VAL A 104 3.41 -1.19 -12.29
N TYR A 105 4.64 -0.82 -12.63
CA TYR A 105 5.79 -0.90 -11.72
C TYR A 105 5.74 0.19 -10.65
N ALA A 106 5.31 1.40 -11.02
CA ALA A 106 5.06 2.46 -10.05
C ALA A 106 3.90 2.07 -9.11
N LEU A 107 2.80 1.54 -9.65
CA LEU A 107 1.69 1.02 -8.85
C LEU A 107 2.17 -0.07 -7.87
N ALA A 108 2.95 -1.05 -8.34
CA ALA A 108 3.47 -2.13 -7.48
C ALA A 108 4.33 -1.61 -6.32
N ALA A 109 5.04 -0.50 -6.50
CA ALA A 109 5.86 0.10 -5.44
C ALA A 109 5.05 0.74 -4.32
N VAL A 110 3.88 1.32 -4.63
CA VAL A 110 3.02 2.01 -3.65
C VAL A 110 1.92 1.11 -3.08
N LEU A 111 1.46 0.11 -3.84
CA LEU A 111 0.32 -0.75 -3.51
C LEU A 111 0.39 -1.37 -2.10
N PRO A 112 1.54 -1.88 -1.60
CA PRO A 112 1.62 -2.48 -0.26
C PRO A 112 1.29 -1.52 0.88
N PHE A 113 1.38 -0.21 0.65
CA PHE A 113 1.21 0.81 1.68
C PHE A 113 -0.19 1.42 1.71
N LEU A 114 -0.99 1.20 0.66
CA LEU A 114 -2.26 1.90 0.49
C LEU A 114 -3.25 1.59 1.62
N ALA A 115 -3.38 0.33 2.03
CA ALA A 115 -4.29 -0.05 3.12
C ALA A 115 -3.93 0.68 4.44
N ALA A 116 -2.65 0.81 4.77
CA ALA A 116 -2.21 1.57 5.94
C ALA A 116 -2.48 3.08 5.75
N LYS A 117 -2.26 3.61 4.55
CA LYS A 117 -2.49 5.02 4.23
C LYS A 117 -3.96 5.45 4.28
N GLN A 118 -4.89 4.52 4.05
CA GLN A 118 -6.33 4.73 4.21
C GLN A 118 -6.76 4.87 5.68
N ARG A 119 -5.91 4.50 6.66
CA ARG A 119 -6.26 4.53 8.09
C ARG A 119 -5.57 5.69 8.77
N ASP A 120 -6.15 6.18 9.86
CA ASP A 120 -5.40 7.05 10.77
C ASP A 120 -4.30 6.26 11.47
N LEU A 121 -3.09 6.81 11.41
CA LEU A 121 -1.88 6.26 11.99
C LEU A 121 -1.46 7.13 13.18
N ALA A 122 -0.71 6.56 14.12
CA ALA A 122 -0.25 7.31 15.27
C ALA A 122 0.60 8.53 14.84
N PRO A 123 0.53 9.69 15.53
CA PRO A 123 1.27 10.90 15.13
C PRO A 123 2.79 10.77 15.06
N GLY A 124 3.34 9.79 15.81
CA GLY A 124 4.77 9.46 15.82
C GLY A 124 5.19 8.41 14.79
N ASP A 125 4.24 7.79 14.10
CA ASP A 125 4.54 6.79 13.08
C ASP A 125 5.17 7.45 11.85
N TRP A 126 6.32 6.93 11.41
CA TRP A 126 7.00 7.43 10.22
C TRP A 126 6.11 7.30 8.98
N LEU A 127 5.29 6.24 8.91
CA LEU A 127 4.38 6.01 7.81
C LEU A 127 3.21 7.00 7.83
N ALA A 128 2.90 7.64 8.96
CA ALA A 128 1.92 8.74 8.97
C ALA A 128 2.45 9.97 8.21
N ARG A 129 3.76 10.22 8.29
CA ARG A 129 4.41 11.43 7.76
C ARG A 129 4.94 11.25 6.34
N ASP A 130 5.57 10.12 6.05
CA ASP A 130 6.19 9.86 4.76
C ASP A 130 5.11 9.59 3.71
N SER A 131 5.06 10.39 2.65
CA SER A 131 4.01 10.30 1.62
C SER A 131 4.56 9.98 0.24
N GLN A 132 5.87 9.81 0.10
CA GLN A 132 6.52 9.67 -1.20
C GLN A 132 6.95 8.24 -1.47
N PHE A 133 6.76 7.79 -2.71
CA PHE A 133 7.10 6.45 -3.15
C PHE A 133 7.78 6.53 -4.51
N ALA A 134 8.84 5.75 -4.72
CA ALA A 134 9.58 5.76 -5.97
C ALA A 134 9.19 4.57 -6.86
N CYS A 135 9.04 4.82 -8.17
CA CYS A 135 9.05 3.77 -9.18
C CYS A 135 10.41 3.04 -9.14
N PRO A 136 10.44 1.71 -9.26
CA PRO A 136 11.70 0.96 -9.18
C PRO A 136 12.57 1.10 -10.44
N ASP A 137 12.09 1.75 -11.49
CA ASP A 137 12.88 2.03 -12.70
C ASP A 137 13.96 3.10 -12.41
N PRO A 138 15.26 2.74 -12.45
CA PRO A 138 16.35 3.64 -12.10
C PRO A 138 16.58 4.77 -13.12
N GLU A 139 16.11 4.60 -14.36
CA GLU A 139 16.25 5.59 -15.42
C GLU A 139 15.10 6.59 -15.39
N GLU A 140 13.87 6.15 -15.10
CA GLU A 140 12.73 7.07 -15.01
C GLU A 140 12.81 7.97 -13.77
N ARG A 141 13.20 7.40 -12.61
CA ARG A 141 13.20 8.09 -11.31
C ARG A 141 11.88 8.83 -11.06
N LEU A 142 10.77 8.16 -11.36
CA LEU A 142 9.43 8.68 -11.09
C LEU A 142 9.15 8.59 -9.59
N VAL A 143 8.73 9.69 -8.99
CA VAL A 143 8.30 9.77 -7.60
C VAL A 143 6.82 10.09 -7.54
N MET A 144 6.08 9.28 -6.79
CA MET A 144 4.66 9.44 -6.50
C MET A 144 4.47 10.07 -5.12
N ARG A 145 3.32 10.70 -4.92
CA ARG A 145 2.87 11.18 -3.62
C ARG A 145 1.46 10.67 -3.32
N VAL A 146 1.25 10.16 -2.11
CA VAL A 146 -0.06 9.71 -1.64
C VAL A 146 -0.73 10.81 -0.84
N GLU A 147 -1.95 11.15 -1.23
CA GLU A 147 -2.80 12.16 -0.58
C GLU A 147 -4.08 11.49 -0.07
N ARG A 148 -4.54 11.89 1.12
CA ARG A 148 -5.89 11.57 1.58
C ARG A 148 -6.84 12.65 1.03
N ILE A 149 -7.87 12.24 0.29
CA ILE A 149 -8.75 13.19 -0.42
C ILE A 149 -10.17 13.26 0.15
N ARG A 150 -10.68 12.17 0.73
CA ARG A 150 -12.02 12.11 1.32
C ARG A 150 -12.01 11.12 2.47
N ARG A 151 -12.67 11.45 3.59
CA ARG A 151 -12.95 10.49 4.66
C ARG A 151 -14.31 9.86 4.42
N ARG A 152 -14.39 8.54 4.54
CA ARG A 152 -15.62 7.74 4.35
C ARG A 152 -15.87 6.90 5.59
N ARG A 153 -17.14 6.85 5.97
CA ARG A 153 -17.66 5.90 6.93
C ARG A 153 -18.12 4.66 6.18
N MET A 154 -17.80 3.47 6.68
CA MET A 154 -18.11 2.19 6.03
C MET A 154 -18.54 1.18 7.09
N ASP A 155 -19.39 0.23 6.70
CA ASP A 155 -19.70 -0.95 7.52
C ASP A 155 -18.66 -2.04 7.23
N SER A 156 -18.04 -2.57 8.28
CA SER A 156 -17.02 -3.61 8.16
C SER A 156 -17.55 -4.89 7.52
N THR A 157 -18.86 -5.18 7.66
CA THR A 157 -19.50 -6.37 7.08
C THR A 157 -19.65 -6.31 5.57
N ASP A 158 -19.59 -5.11 4.97
CA ASP A 158 -19.58 -4.96 3.51
C ASP A 158 -18.20 -5.25 2.88
N LEU A 159 -17.17 -5.50 3.70
CA LEU A 159 -15.78 -5.65 3.29
C LEU A 159 -15.18 -7.05 3.54
N THR A 160 -15.93 -7.97 4.15
CA THR A 160 -15.49 -9.34 4.52
C THR A 160 -16.54 -10.38 4.20
#